data_AF-A0A8T7FSK6-F1
#
_entry.id   AF-A0A8T7FSK6-F1
#
_cell.length_a   1.000
_cell.length_b   1.000
_cell.length_c   1.000
_cell.angle_alpha   90.00
_cell.angle_beta   90.00
_cell.angle_gamma   90.00
#
_symmetry.space_group_name_H-M   'P 1'
#
loop_
_entity.id
_entity.type
_entity.pdbx_description
1 polymer ?
#
loop_
_entity_poly.entity_id
_entity_poly.type
_entity_poly.pdbx_seq_one_letter_code
_entity_poly.pdbx_strand_id
1 'polypeptide(L)'
;MQMTIFNNTGHFLTAAQIYVEWNHDTGHDGSDPTLRLQQASLAGQSWTGDVFAPSAFVTPFYPIIPPGESLVQFFYHQDYDRLDGTERIIITIGNPGCVNYPVDSSR
;
A
#
# COMPACT_ATOMS: atom_id res chain seq x y z
N MET A 1 -5.75 -2.54 -6.27
CA MET A 1 -4.33 -2.21 -6.52
C MET A 1 -3.43 -3.11 -5.68
N GLN A 2 -2.28 -3.58 -6.19
CA GLN A 2 -1.37 -4.44 -5.42
C GLN A 2 0.10 -4.32 -5.85
N MET A 3 1.03 -4.66 -4.96
CA MET A 3 2.44 -4.89 -5.29
C MET A 3 2.98 -6.12 -4.54
N THR A 4 3.91 -6.83 -5.17
CA THR A 4 4.70 -7.88 -4.50
C THR A 4 5.96 -7.27 -3.91
N ILE A 5 6.30 -7.65 -2.68
CA ILE A 5 7.56 -7.28 -2.03
C ILE A 5 8.38 -8.54 -1.70
N PHE A 6 9.70 -8.43 -1.81
CA PHE A 6 10.62 -9.51 -1.49
C PHE A 6 11.53 -9.12 -0.32
N ASN A 7 11.41 -9.85 0.78
CA ASN A 7 12.29 -9.74 1.92
C ASN A 7 13.40 -10.80 1.84
N ASN A 8 14.52 -10.43 1.23
CA ASN A 8 15.70 -11.30 1.07
C ASN A 8 16.67 -11.25 2.25
N THR A 9 16.29 -10.67 3.39
CA THR A 9 17.18 -10.51 4.55
C THR A 9 17.33 -11.79 5.38
N GLY A 10 16.41 -12.75 5.21
CA GLY A 10 16.33 -13.93 6.08
C GLY A 10 15.74 -13.66 7.47
N HIS A 11 15.33 -12.42 7.75
CA HIS A 11 14.77 -12.00 9.04
C HIS A 11 13.39 -11.36 8.87
N PHE A 12 12.57 -11.36 9.93
CA PHE A 12 11.33 -10.59 9.95
C PHE A 12 11.64 -9.09 9.98
N LEU A 13 10.97 -8.34 9.10
CA LEU A 13 11.03 -6.89 9.07
C LEU A 13 9.71 -6.31 9.60
N THR A 14 9.71 -5.02 9.94
CA THR A 14 8.53 -4.28 10.36
C THR A 14 8.41 -3.04 9.49
N ALA A 15 7.22 -2.82 8.91
CA ALA A 15 6.95 -1.57 8.23
C ALA A 15 6.81 -0.43 9.26
N ALA A 16 7.55 0.66 9.06
CA ALA A 16 7.40 1.89 9.82
C ALA A 16 6.33 2.81 9.21
N GLN A 17 6.15 2.77 7.90
CA GLN A 17 5.17 3.59 7.21
C GLN A 17 4.82 2.96 5.87
N ILE A 18 3.54 3.02 5.51
CA ILE A 18 3.03 2.64 4.19
C ILE A 18 2.35 3.86 3.59
N TYR A 19 2.81 4.28 2.42
CA TYR A 19 2.23 5.34 1.60
C TYR A 19 1.63 4.73 0.35
N VAL A 20 0.47 5.24 -0.05
CA VAL A 20 -0.20 4.86 -1.30
C VAL A 20 -0.74 6.10 -2.00
N GLU A 21 -0.58 6.14 -3.31
CA GLU A 21 -1.11 7.13 -4.23
C GLU A 21 -1.95 6.40 -5.28
N TRP A 22 -3.15 6.92 -5.56
CA TRP A 22 -4.09 6.29 -6.48
C TRP A 22 -4.96 7.34 -7.18
N ASN A 23 -5.50 6.96 -8.33
CA ASN A 23 -6.44 7.78 -9.11
C ASN A 23 -7.81 7.82 -8.42
N HIS A 24 -7.94 8.69 -7.42
CA HIS A 24 -9.13 8.76 -6.57
C HIS A 24 -10.39 9.32 -7.25
N ASP A 25 -10.24 10.01 -8.39
CA ASP A 25 -11.33 10.74 -9.05
C ASP A 25 -11.84 10.03 -10.31
N THR A 26 -10.95 9.37 -11.04
CA THR A 26 -11.27 8.75 -12.34
C THR A 26 -10.84 7.29 -12.42
N GLY A 27 -10.44 6.70 -11.29
CA GLY A 27 -9.95 5.33 -11.22
C GLY A 27 -11.04 4.26 -11.39
N HIS A 28 -12.31 4.62 -11.30
CA HIS A 28 -13.44 3.70 -11.31
C HIS A 28 -14.46 4.09 -12.38
N ASP A 29 -15.23 3.10 -12.84
CA ASP A 29 -16.31 3.29 -13.81
C ASP A 29 -17.68 3.19 -13.10
N GLY A 30 -17.98 4.18 -12.26
CA GLY A 30 -19.16 4.23 -11.39
C GLY A 30 -19.87 5.58 -11.40
N SER A 31 -21.10 5.62 -10.87
CA SER A 31 -21.90 6.85 -10.77
C SER A 31 -21.48 7.77 -9.62
N ASP A 32 -20.88 7.21 -8.57
CA ASP A 32 -20.23 7.97 -7.50
C ASP A 32 -18.84 8.36 -8.00
N PRO A 33 -18.47 9.66 -8.10
CA PRO A 33 -17.18 10.10 -8.64
C PRO A 33 -16.00 9.91 -7.67
N THR A 34 -16.22 9.31 -6.49
CA THR A 34 -15.16 9.12 -5.49
C THR A 34 -14.62 7.71 -5.51
N LEU A 35 -13.31 7.54 -5.34
CA LEU A 35 -12.66 6.25 -5.08
C LEU A 35 -11.89 6.32 -3.76
N ARG A 36 -12.49 5.73 -2.73
CA ARG A 36 -12.08 5.81 -1.33
C ARG A 36 -11.39 4.53 -0.91
N LEU A 37 -10.22 4.65 -0.29
CA LEU A 37 -9.47 3.53 0.27
C LEU A 37 -10.16 3.05 1.55
N GLN A 38 -10.49 1.75 1.60
CA GLN A 38 -11.18 1.14 2.75
C GLN A 38 -10.33 0.12 3.49
N GLN A 39 -9.39 -0.53 2.82
CA GLN A 39 -8.54 -1.52 3.44
C GLN A 39 -7.16 -1.56 2.78
N ALA A 40 -6.14 -1.79 3.60
CA ALA A 40 -4.80 -2.15 3.17
C ALA A 40 -4.43 -3.48 3.82
N SER A 41 -3.80 -4.37 3.07
CA SER A 41 -3.31 -5.65 3.56
C SER A 41 -1.83 -5.80 3.21
N LEU A 42 -1.02 -6.27 4.16
CA LEU A 42 0.36 -6.69 3.91
C LEU A 42 0.68 -7.91 4.75
N ALA A 43 1.18 -8.96 4.09
CA ALA A 43 1.57 -10.22 4.74
C ALA A 43 0.44 -10.80 5.64
N GLY A 44 -0.81 -10.71 5.18
CA GLY A 44 -1.99 -11.19 5.90
C GLY A 44 -2.47 -10.32 7.05
N GLN A 45 -1.78 -9.22 7.37
CA GLN A 45 -2.23 -8.23 8.34
C GLN A 45 -3.02 -7.13 7.62
N SER A 46 -4.09 -6.64 8.23
CA SER A 46 -4.99 -5.66 7.59
C SER A 46 -5.16 -4.40 8.42
N TRP A 47 -5.26 -3.28 7.72
CA TRP A 47 -5.76 -2.01 8.22
C TRP A 47 -7.08 -1.69 7.54
N THR A 48 -7.99 -1.02 8.25
CA THR A 48 -9.28 -0.55 7.72
C THR A 48 -9.42 0.95 7.92
N GLY A 49 -10.08 1.63 6.99
CA GLY A 49 -10.41 3.05 7.10
C GLY A 49 -11.46 3.49 6.09
N ASP A 50 -11.57 4.79 5.90
CA ASP A 50 -12.35 5.42 4.83
C ASP A 50 -11.64 6.71 4.44
N VAL A 51 -10.83 6.65 3.38
CA VAL A 51 -9.97 7.77 2.97
C VAL A 51 -10.27 8.16 1.53
N PHE A 52 -10.73 9.39 1.34
CA PHE A 52 -10.87 10.03 0.04
C PHE A 52 -9.78 11.10 -0.14
N ALA A 53 -8.72 10.75 -0.85
CA ALA A 53 -7.59 11.64 -1.14
C ALA A 53 -6.81 11.08 -2.33
N PRO A 54 -6.01 11.90 -3.05
CA PRO A 54 -5.13 11.39 -4.11
C PRO A 54 -4.00 10.50 -3.56
N SER A 55 -3.65 10.67 -2.28
CA SER A 55 -2.65 9.85 -1.59
C SER A 55 -2.92 9.79 -0.09
N ALA A 56 -2.36 8.77 0.58
CA ALA A 56 -2.49 8.61 2.01
C ALA A 56 -1.31 7.85 2.63
N PHE A 57 -0.97 8.24 3.86
CA PHE A 57 -0.23 7.38 4.77
C PHE A 57 -1.21 6.47 5.52
N VAL A 58 -1.01 5.17 5.42
CA VAL A 58 -1.84 4.18 6.12
C VAL A 58 -1.37 4.12 7.56
N THR A 59 -1.96 4.95 8.42
CA THR A 59 -1.59 5.02 9.84
C THR A 59 -2.81 4.93 10.75
N PRO A 60 -2.72 4.24 11.90
CA PRO A 60 -1.58 3.42 12.34
C PRO A 60 -1.61 2.02 11.69
N PHE A 61 -0.62 1.68 10.87
CA PHE A 61 -0.46 0.35 10.28
C PHE A 61 1.02 -0.01 10.13
N TYR A 62 1.49 -0.92 10.99
CA TYR A 62 2.89 -1.30 11.12
C TYR A 62 3.08 -2.82 11.00
N PRO A 63 2.70 -3.43 9.86
CA PRO A 63 2.72 -4.88 9.68
C PRO A 63 4.14 -5.47 9.74
N ILE A 64 4.22 -6.71 10.22
CA ILE A 64 5.41 -7.54 10.15
C ILE A 64 5.53 -8.17 8.74
N ILE A 65 6.71 -8.12 8.14
CA ILE A 65 6.99 -8.67 6.81
C ILE A 65 7.88 -9.92 7.00
N PRO A 66 7.38 -11.13 6.72
CA PRO A 66 8.18 -12.35 6.81
C PRO A 66 9.29 -12.40 5.76
N PRO A 67 10.33 -13.23 5.93
CA PRO A 67 11.27 -13.55 4.86
C PRO A 67 10.57 -14.13 3.63
N GLY A 68 11.10 -13.81 2.44
CA GLY A 68 10.54 -14.27 1.17
C GLY A 68 9.54 -13.28 0.57
N GLU A 69 8.60 -13.82 -0.21
CA GLU A 69 7.59 -13.04 -0.93
C GLU A 69 6.44 -12.63 -0.01
N SER A 70 5.97 -11.40 -0.12
CA SER A 70 4.74 -10.93 0.50
C SER A 70 3.96 -10.05 -0.46
N LEU A 71 2.63 -10.12 -0.39
CA LEU A 71 1.75 -9.29 -1.20
C LEU A 71 1.20 -8.13 -0.37
N VAL A 72 1.23 -6.93 -0.96
CA VAL A 72 0.55 -5.75 -0.47
C VAL A 72 -0.66 -5.51 -1.35
N GLN A 73 -1.84 -5.32 -0.75
CA GLN A 73 -3.09 -5.10 -1.46
C GLN A 73 -3.85 -3.93 -0.87
N PHE A 74 -4.45 -3.13 -1.73
CA PHE A 74 -5.34 -2.02 -1.36
C PHE A 74 -6.72 -2.27 -1.96
N PHE A 75 -7.75 -2.15 -1.11
CA PHE A 75 -9.14 -2.33 -1.45
C PHE A 75 -9.89 -1.01 -1.28
N TYR A 76 -10.75 -0.74 -2.24
CA TYR A 76 -11.53 0.47 -2.33
C TYR A 76 -13.01 0.13 -2.23
N HIS A 77 -13.84 1.11 -1.90
CA HIS A 77 -15.29 0.91 -1.83
C HIS A 77 -15.97 0.67 -3.19
N GLN A 78 -15.27 0.94 -4.29
CA GLN A 78 -15.66 0.64 -5.66
C GLN A 78 -14.52 -0.12 -6.36
N ASP A 79 -14.83 -0.77 -7.47
CA ASP A 79 -13.81 -1.42 -8.30
C ASP A 79 -12.83 -0.38 -8.85
N TYR A 80 -11.53 -0.68 -8.74
CA TYR A 80 -10.47 0.18 -9.25
C TYR A 80 -10.03 -0.35 -10.62
N ASP A 81 -10.67 0.18 -11.67
CA ASP A 81 -10.60 -0.36 -13.04
C ASP A 81 -9.66 0.40 -13.97
N ARG A 82 -9.30 1.64 -13.63
CA ARG A 82 -8.56 2.55 -14.52
C ARG A 82 -7.30 3.12 -13.87
N LEU A 83 -6.16 2.67 -14.36
CA LEU A 83 -4.87 3.25 -14.03
C LEU A 83 -4.60 4.50 -14.88
N ASP A 84 -3.96 5.52 -14.30
CA ASP A 84 -3.53 6.73 -15.02
C ASP A 84 -2.00 6.96 -14.99
N GLY A 85 -1.27 6.10 -14.27
CA GLY A 85 0.18 6.15 -14.17
C GLY A 85 0.69 6.99 -12.99
N THR A 86 -0.18 7.57 -12.17
CA THR A 86 0.24 8.22 -10.91
C THR A 86 0.31 7.25 -9.74
N GLU A 87 -0.09 6.00 -9.94
CA GLU A 87 -0.15 5.02 -8.88
C GLU A 87 1.22 4.69 -8.30
N ARG A 88 1.35 4.80 -6.97
CA ARG A 88 2.62 4.56 -6.29
C ARG A 88 2.39 4.02 -4.89
N ILE A 89 3.18 3.01 -4.51
CA ILE A 89 3.22 2.45 -3.16
C ILE A 89 4.64 2.60 -2.65
N ILE A 90 4.79 3.12 -1.42
CA ILE A 90 6.08 3.23 -0.74
C ILE A 90 5.97 2.60 0.64
N ILE A 91 6.89 1.70 0.96
CA ILE A 91 6.97 1.05 2.27
C ILE A 91 8.33 1.40 2.89
N THR A 92 8.29 2.11 4.01
CA THR A 92 9.49 2.39 4.81
C THR A 92 9.65 1.29 5.85
N ILE A 93 10.85 0.71 5.94
CA ILE A 93 11.17 -0.35 6.90
C ILE A 93 11.69 0.27 8.20
N GLY A 94 11.15 -0.14 9.35
CA GLY A 94 11.50 0.39 10.67
C GLY A 94 12.70 -0.26 11.35
N ASN A 95 13.18 -1.40 10.83
CA ASN A 95 14.32 -2.10 11.42
C ASN A 95 15.60 -1.25 11.34
N PRO A 96 16.39 -1.14 12.42
CA PRO A 96 17.68 -0.48 12.39
C PRO A 96 18.56 -1.03 11.26
N GLY A 97 19.08 -0.14 10.41
CA GLY A 97 19.88 -0.51 9.23
C GLY A 97 19.11 -0.62 7.91
N CYS A 98 17.78 -0.79 7.94
CA CYS A 98 16.93 -0.85 6.73
C CYS A 98 16.13 0.44 6.47
N VAL A 99 16.18 1.40 7.41
CA VAL A 99 15.37 2.64 7.38
C VAL A 99 15.64 3.52 6.14
N ASN A 100 16.83 3.42 5.55
CA ASN A 100 17.23 4.22 4.39
C ASN A 100 16.85 3.59 3.03
N TYR A 101 16.22 2.40 3.02
CA TYR A 101 15.90 1.66 1.81
C TYR A 101 14.39 1.41 1.73
N PRO A 102 13.59 2.43 1.41
CA PRO A 102 12.17 2.23 1.18
C PRO A 102 11.96 1.35 -0.06
N VAL A 103 10.93 0.50 0.00
CA VAL A 103 10.45 -0.26 -1.15
C VAL A 103 9.47 0.64 -1.90
N ASP A 104 9.70 0.89 -3.18
CA ASP A 104 8.92 1.79 -4.03
C ASP A 104 8.43 1.04 -5.26
N SER A 105 7.12 1.04 -5.52
CA SER A 105 6.55 0.30 -6.66
C SER A 105 6.93 0.86 -8.04
N SER A 106 7.52 2.05 -8.11
CA SER A 106 7.91 2.71 -9.37
C SER A 106 9.32 2.35 -9.86
N ARG A 107 10.11 1.59 -9.09
CA ARG A 107 11.53 1.29 -9.36
C ARG A 107 11.87 -0.16 -9.04
#